data_AF-A0A853KF88-F1
#
_entry.id   AF-A0A853KF88-F1
#
_cell.length_a   1.000
_cell.length_b   1.000
_cell.length_c   1.000
_cell.angle_alpha   90.00
_cell.angle_beta   90.00
_cell.angle_gamma   90.00
#
_symmetry.space_group_name_H-M   'P 1'
#
loop_
_entity.id
_entity.type
_entity.pdbx_description
1 polymer ?
#
loop_
_entity_poly.entity_id
_entity_poly.type
_entity_poly.pdbx_seq_one_letter_code
_entity_poly.pdbx_strand_id
1 'polypeptide(L)'
;MQQRFVPHMEELRKRIIFVLAFFLISLIGSLTFVNPLYHILTKTAGNVPLAVLGPGDIVSIYFMIGGICALVFTTPFLFWQVWLFVSPGLQAKERRYAARLIAPITFMFLLGISFGYFLVFPQVYHFLQRLGQQSFRFFITATEYFSFMTNIVLPFGFFFELPVVVVFLTRIGILTPGVMRKFRRFAYFGCVVLGTLISPPELISHLSVTVPLILLYELSIFLSAATYRKRQRAEAWWREDKPVARNVRRSVTNSAANAELTPQELPASTPTLTPGLSVAVPDSSTPLIDKDAARESGVSGQGANGSEPDSLDAAESVTATFDTIDTHVASVNDGIDHAQIEQEMAVFLVKHLEEGAAFERRPGIKLDVRE
;
A
#
# COMPACT_ATOMS: atom_id res chain seq x y z
N MET A 1 -7.96 29.61 -9.24
CA MET A 1 -7.89 28.28 -8.59
C MET A 1 -6.66 28.07 -7.71
N GLN A 2 -5.48 28.60 -8.04
CA GLN A 2 -4.21 28.34 -7.33
C GLN A 2 -4.25 28.56 -5.80
N GLN A 3 -4.94 29.59 -5.30
CA GLN A 3 -4.99 29.93 -3.86
C GLN A 3 -5.58 28.83 -2.93
N ARG A 4 -6.27 27.79 -3.46
CA ARG A 4 -6.83 26.71 -2.62
C ARG A 4 -5.95 25.45 -2.57
N PHE A 5 -5.08 25.23 -3.56
CA PHE A 5 -4.25 24.03 -3.64
C PHE A 5 -2.95 24.16 -2.85
N VAL A 6 -2.30 25.33 -2.90
CA VAL A 6 -1.06 25.62 -2.16
C VAL A 6 -1.22 25.36 -0.65
N PRO A 7 -2.21 25.94 0.08
CA PRO A 7 -2.37 25.67 1.50
C PRO A 7 -2.73 24.21 1.82
N HIS A 8 -3.40 23.50 0.90
CA HIS A 8 -3.71 22.08 1.11
C HIS A 8 -2.46 21.19 1.01
N MET A 9 -1.51 21.52 0.12
CA MET A 9 -0.20 20.84 0.05
C MET A 9 0.69 21.18 1.25
N GLU A 10 0.60 22.41 1.76
CA GLU A 10 1.29 22.81 2.98
C GLU A 10 0.78 22.05 4.21
N GLU A 11 -0.55 21.86 4.32
CA GLU A 11 -1.15 20.97 5.32
C GLU A 11 -0.61 19.54 5.21
N LEU A 12 -0.56 18.94 4.01
CA LEU A 12 -0.03 17.59 3.81
C LEU A 12 1.41 17.47 4.36
N ARG A 13 2.30 18.39 3.96
CA ARG A 13 3.70 18.40 4.42
C ARG A 13 3.79 18.46 5.94
N LYS A 14 3.09 19.43 6.55
CA LYS A 14 3.08 19.63 8.01
C LYS A 14 2.58 18.38 8.74
N ARG A 15 1.55 17.73 8.21
CA ARG A 15 0.95 16.51 8.76
C ARG A 15 1.88 15.31 8.68
N ILE A 16 2.57 15.11 7.56
CA ILE A 16 3.59 14.07 7.37
C ILE A 16 4.74 14.26 8.36
N ILE A 17 5.23 15.50 8.55
CA ILE A 17 6.29 15.80 9.51
C ILE A 17 5.86 15.42 10.94
N PHE A 18 4.63 15.73 11.36
CA PHE A 18 4.14 15.31 12.68
C PHE A 18 4.03 13.79 12.83
N VAL A 19 3.57 13.07 11.80
CA VAL A 19 3.52 11.59 11.81
C VAL A 19 4.93 11.01 11.89
N LEU A 20 5.88 11.53 11.11
CA LEU A 20 7.26 11.09 11.11
C LEU A 20 7.96 11.36 12.44
N ALA A 21 7.71 12.53 13.05
CA ALA A 21 8.22 12.85 14.38
C ALA A 21 7.65 11.90 15.45
N PHE A 22 6.33 11.64 15.41
CA PHE A 22 5.70 10.68 16.33
C PHE A 22 6.22 9.25 16.11
N PHE A 23 6.46 8.85 14.85
CA PHE A 23 7.08 7.57 14.50
C PHE A 23 8.50 7.46 15.06
N LEU A 24 9.34 8.48 14.90
CA LEU A 24 10.71 8.48 15.43
C LEU A 24 10.73 8.43 16.98
N ILE A 25 9.84 9.17 17.64
CA ILE A 25 9.67 9.08 19.11
C ILE A 25 9.21 7.67 19.51
N SER A 26 8.24 7.10 18.80
CA SER A 26 7.77 5.72 19.02
C SER A 26 8.85 4.68 18.74
N LEU A 27 9.75 4.94 17.79
CA LEU A 27 10.88 4.08 17.46
C LEU A 27 11.92 4.07 18.58
N ILE A 28 12.35 5.25 19.04
CA ILE A 28 13.28 5.38 20.17
C ILE A 28 12.68 4.73 21.44
N GLY A 29 11.39 4.98 21.70
CA GLY A 29 10.66 4.32 22.79
C GLY A 29 10.53 2.82 22.60
N SER A 30 10.28 2.34 21.39
CA SER A 30 10.16 0.90 21.11
C SER A 30 11.49 0.16 21.23
N LEU A 31 12.61 0.79 20.89
CA LEU A 31 13.95 0.19 20.98
C LEU A 31 14.31 -0.21 22.41
N THR A 32 13.84 0.50 23.43
CA THR A 32 14.07 0.12 24.84
C THR A 32 13.25 -1.12 25.27
N PHE A 33 12.17 -1.44 24.56
CA PHE A 33 11.30 -2.59 24.82
C PHE A 33 11.52 -3.79 23.88
N VAL A 34 12.55 -3.79 23.03
CA VAL A 34 12.82 -4.90 22.09
C VAL A 34 13.10 -6.23 22.79
N ASN A 35 13.78 -6.23 23.95
CA ASN A 35 14.13 -7.46 24.68
C ASN A 35 12.94 -8.39 25.00
N PRO A 36 11.86 -7.94 25.67
CA PRO A 36 10.69 -8.79 25.90
C PRO A 36 9.94 -9.16 24.60
N LEU A 37 9.94 -8.29 23.58
CA LEU A 37 9.36 -8.59 22.27
C LEU A 37 10.10 -9.73 21.56
N TYR A 38 11.43 -9.72 21.55
CA TYR A 38 12.26 -10.78 20.98
C TYR A 38 11.90 -12.16 21.58
N HIS A 39 11.68 -12.24 22.90
CA HIS A 39 11.27 -13.48 23.56
C HIS A 39 9.86 -13.96 23.16
N ILE A 40 8.92 -13.04 22.93
CA ILE A 40 7.57 -13.39 22.45
C ILE A 40 7.63 -13.91 21.00
N LEU A 41 8.41 -13.25 20.14
CA LEU A 41 8.51 -13.59 18.73
C LEU A 41 9.30 -14.89 18.47
N THR A 42 10.37 -15.15 19.24
CA THR A 42 11.14 -16.40 19.15
C THR A 42 10.39 -17.62 19.70
N LYS A 43 9.47 -17.44 20.66
CA LYS A 43 8.61 -18.53 21.14
C LYS A 43 7.75 -19.13 20.01
N THR A 44 7.28 -18.30 19.09
CA THR A 44 6.51 -18.74 17.91
C THR A 44 7.37 -19.44 16.84
N ALA A 45 8.70 -19.24 16.85
CA ALA A 45 9.63 -19.94 15.96
C ALA A 45 9.78 -21.44 16.28
N GLY A 46 9.30 -21.90 17.43
CA GLY A 46 9.39 -23.32 17.81
C GLY A 46 10.73 -23.74 18.42
N ASN A 47 11.41 -22.80 19.11
CA ASN A 47 12.63 -23.08 19.88
C ASN A 47 13.85 -23.55 19.05
N VAL A 48 13.84 -23.37 17.72
CA VAL A 48 15.04 -23.53 16.89
C VAL A 48 16.09 -22.48 17.28
N PRO A 49 17.38 -22.86 17.41
CA PRO A 49 18.46 -21.91 17.65
C PRO A 49 18.67 -21.07 16.39
N LEU A 50 18.16 -19.84 16.40
CA LEU A 50 18.42 -18.85 15.34
C LEU A 50 19.90 -18.44 15.40
N ALA A 51 20.61 -18.64 14.31
CA ALA A 51 22.00 -18.19 14.20
C ALA A 51 22.08 -16.66 14.09
N VAL A 52 23.13 -16.08 14.66
CA VAL A 52 23.51 -14.66 14.48
C VAL A 52 24.91 -14.70 13.88
N LEU A 53 25.07 -14.23 12.65
CA LEU A 53 26.31 -14.38 11.88
C LEU A 53 27.31 -13.26 12.15
N GLY A 54 26.84 -12.11 12.65
CA GLY A 54 27.72 -11.03 13.09
C GLY A 54 27.01 -9.95 13.91
N PRO A 55 27.76 -8.98 14.47
CA PRO A 55 27.18 -7.91 15.30
C PRO A 55 26.18 -7.01 14.55
N GLY A 56 26.30 -6.89 13.22
CA GLY A 56 25.35 -6.14 12.39
C GLY A 56 23.96 -6.76 12.29
N ASP A 57 23.84 -8.09 12.45
CA ASP A 57 22.54 -8.77 12.50
C ASP A 57 21.73 -8.29 13.71
N ILE A 58 22.39 -8.20 14.88
CA ILE A 58 21.76 -7.79 16.15
C ILE A 58 21.13 -6.40 15.99
N VAL A 59 21.86 -5.46 15.40
CA VAL A 59 21.37 -4.10 15.13
C VAL A 59 20.17 -4.13 14.18
N SER A 60 20.27 -4.90 13.09
CA SER A 60 19.21 -5.03 12.07
C SER A 60 17.91 -5.61 12.66
N ILE A 61 18.00 -6.66 13.47
CA ILE A 61 16.88 -7.30 14.17
C ILE A 61 16.20 -6.31 15.12
N TYR A 62 16.99 -5.55 15.89
CA TYR A 62 16.45 -4.54 16.81
C TYR A 62 15.69 -3.44 16.07
N PHE A 63 16.21 -2.96 14.93
CA PHE A 63 15.50 -1.99 14.09
C PHE A 63 14.24 -2.56 13.43
N MET A 64 14.22 -3.84 13.03
CA MET A 64 13.02 -4.48 12.47
C MET A 64 11.91 -4.65 13.52
N ILE A 65 12.23 -5.25 14.68
CA ILE A 65 11.26 -5.44 15.77
C ILE A 65 10.79 -4.09 16.30
N GLY A 66 11.73 -3.18 16.59
CA GLY A 66 11.43 -1.82 17.05
C GLY A 66 10.61 -1.03 16.03
N GLY A 67 10.92 -1.17 14.73
CA GLY A 67 10.22 -0.53 13.62
C GLY A 67 8.77 -0.98 13.47
N ILE A 68 8.50 -2.30 13.52
CA ILE A 68 7.12 -2.82 13.51
C ILE A 68 6.34 -2.27 14.70
N CYS A 69 6.88 -2.38 15.90
CA CYS A 69 6.17 -1.95 17.11
C CYS A 69 5.93 -0.43 17.14
N ALA A 70 6.92 0.37 16.73
CA ALA A 70 6.77 1.81 16.53
C ALA A 70 5.69 2.15 15.49
N LEU A 71 5.60 1.37 14.40
CA LEU A 71 4.56 1.52 13.40
C LEU A 71 3.18 1.21 14.00
N VAL A 72 3.03 0.11 14.76
CA VAL A 72 1.78 -0.24 15.47
C VAL A 72 1.31 0.88 16.41
N PHE A 73 2.22 1.45 17.21
CA PHE A 73 1.90 2.58 18.09
C PHE A 73 1.61 3.88 17.31
N THR A 74 2.25 4.08 16.17
CA THR A 74 2.02 5.25 15.29
C THR A 74 0.70 5.16 14.53
N THR A 75 0.24 3.96 14.15
CA THR A 75 -0.96 3.76 13.33
C THR A 75 -2.22 4.52 13.80
N PRO A 76 -2.66 4.49 15.08
CA PRO A 76 -3.80 5.30 15.52
C PRO A 76 -3.60 6.82 15.29
N PHE A 77 -2.37 7.31 15.49
CA PHE A 77 -2.02 8.71 15.25
C PHE A 77 -1.94 9.04 13.74
N LEU A 78 -1.39 8.13 12.93
CA LEU A 78 -1.37 8.20 11.47
C LEU A 78 -2.79 8.35 10.92
N PHE A 79 -3.72 7.47 11.30
CA PHE A 79 -5.11 7.54 10.83
C PHE A 79 -5.84 8.78 11.32
N TRP A 80 -5.60 9.23 12.55
CA TRP A 80 -6.11 10.51 13.02
C TRP A 80 -5.62 11.68 12.15
N GLN A 81 -4.33 11.69 11.81
CA GLN A 81 -3.74 12.76 11.00
C GLN A 81 -4.21 12.71 9.54
N VAL A 82 -4.33 11.53 8.94
CA VAL A 82 -4.92 11.32 7.61
C VAL A 82 -6.38 11.77 7.58
N TRP A 83 -7.17 11.43 8.61
CA TRP A 83 -8.53 11.97 8.74
C TRP A 83 -8.54 13.50 8.79
N LEU A 84 -7.64 14.09 9.58
CA LEU A 84 -7.57 15.53 9.78
C LEU A 84 -7.16 16.27 8.48
N PHE A 85 -6.38 15.62 7.59
CA PHE A 85 -6.08 16.08 6.23
C PHE A 85 -7.27 16.03 5.27
N VAL A 86 -8.06 14.95 5.31
CA VAL A 86 -9.22 14.77 4.40
C VAL A 86 -10.45 15.54 4.89
N SER A 87 -10.56 15.77 6.20
CA SER A 87 -11.67 16.49 6.84
C SER A 87 -12.07 17.84 6.22
N PRO A 88 -11.17 18.75 5.77
CA PRO A 88 -11.57 20.00 5.10
C PRO A 88 -12.27 19.81 3.73
N GLY A 89 -12.17 18.63 3.12
CA GLY A 89 -12.87 18.28 1.88
C GLY A 89 -14.28 17.72 2.06
N LEU A 90 -14.71 17.40 3.29
CA LEU A 90 -15.96 16.69 3.59
C LEU A 90 -17.06 17.63 4.10
N GLN A 91 -18.32 17.25 3.89
CA GLN A 91 -19.45 17.98 4.46
C GLN A 91 -19.46 17.85 5.99
N ALA A 92 -19.95 18.88 6.70
CA ALA A 92 -19.97 18.90 8.17
C ALA A 92 -20.66 17.67 8.81
N LYS A 93 -21.71 17.14 8.16
CA LYS A 93 -22.38 15.89 8.59
C LYS A 93 -21.48 14.66 8.40
N GLU A 94 -20.71 14.60 7.32
CA GLU A 94 -19.81 13.48 6.99
C GLU A 94 -18.58 13.45 7.89
N ARG A 95 -18.01 14.62 8.21
CA ARG A 95 -16.88 14.80 9.13
C ARG A 95 -17.07 14.04 10.46
N ARG A 96 -18.28 14.12 11.06
CA ARG A 96 -18.61 13.42 12.31
C ARG A 96 -18.71 11.89 12.16
N TYR A 97 -19.09 11.37 10.98
CA TYR A 97 -19.04 9.93 10.72
C TYR A 97 -17.62 9.45 10.49
N ALA A 98 -16.82 10.21 9.74
CA ALA A 98 -15.42 9.90 9.49
C ALA A 98 -14.59 9.86 10.79
N ALA A 99 -14.83 10.79 11.74
CA ALA A 99 -14.22 10.74 13.07
C ALA A 99 -14.55 9.44 13.85
N ARG A 100 -15.76 8.89 13.67
CA ARG A 100 -16.17 7.62 14.29
C ARG A 100 -15.57 6.38 13.63
N LEU A 101 -14.99 6.51 12.43
CA LEU A 101 -14.27 5.42 11.76
C LEU A 101 -12.85 5.22 12.32
N ILE A 102 -12.34 6.14 13.14
CA ILE A 102 -10.95 6.07 13.67
C ILE A 102 -10.78 4.96 14.73
N ALA A 103 -11.86 4.59 15.44
CA ALA A 103 -11.84 3.41 16.30
C ALA A 103 -11.80 2.09 15.50
N PRO A 104 -12.73 1.82 14.55
CA PRO A 104 -12.70 0.57 13.78
C PRO A 104 -11.52 0.47 12.81
N ILE A 105 -10.96 1.57 12.27
CA ILE A 105 -9.75 1.53 11.43
C ILE A 105 -8.57 0.96 12.24
N THR A 106 -8.29 1.57 13.41
CA THR A 106 -7.24 1.11 14.35
C THR A 106 -7.45 -0.33 14.80
N PHE A 107 -8.69 -0.71 15.12
CA PHE A 107 -9.01 -2.10 15.50
C PHE A 107 -8.74 -3.08 14.34
N MET A 108 -9.10 -2.71 13.11
CA MET A 108 -8.89 -3.55 11.94
C MET A 108 -7.40 -3.70 11.62
N PHE A 109 -6.58 -2.66 11.82
CA PHE A 109 -5.12 -2.76 11.74
C PHE A 109 -4.55 -3.81 12.70
N LEU A 110 -4.91 -3.72 13.98
CA LEU A 110 -4.45 -4.64 15.02
C LEU A 110 -4.91 -6.07 14.73
N LEU A 111 -6.15 -6.23 14.24
CA LEU A 111 -6.67 -7.52 13.78
C LEU A 111 -5.87 -8.06 12.59
N GLY A 112 -5.48 -7.22 11.63
CA GLY A 112 -4.70 -7.61 10.45
C GLY A 112 -3.27 -8.03 10.78
N ILE A 113 -2.59 -7.31 11.67
CA ILE A 113 -1.26 -7.71 12.17
C ILE A 113 -1.37 -9.01 12.98
N SER A 114 -2.39 -9.13 13.84
CA SER A 114 -2.63 -10.36 14.61
C SER A 114 -2.89 -11.55 13.66
N PHE A 115 -3.70 -11.35 12.61
CA PHE A 115 -3.98 -12.37 11.60
C PHE A 115 -2.72 -12.76 10.82
N GLY A 116 -1.93 -11.79 10.37
CA GLY A 116 -0.66 -12.02 9.68
C GLY A 116 0.32 -12.82 10.53
N TYR A 117 0.43 -12.49 11.82
CA TYR A 117 1.38 -13.14 12.75
C TYR A 117 0.93 -14.52 13.22
N PHE A 118 -0.34 -14.69 13.64
CA PHE A 118 -0.81 -15.94 14.23
C PHE A 118 -1.30 -16.97 13.21
N LEU A 119 -1.80 -16.55 12.03
CA LEU A 119 -2.37 -17.46 11.04
C LEU A 119 -1.47 -17.57 9.81
N VAL A 120 -1.08 -16.47 9.16
CA VAL A 120 -0.35 -16.56 7.89
C VAL A 120 1.10 -16.97 8.08
N PHE A 121 1.85 -16.22 8.89
CA PHE A 121 3.28 -16.44 9.10
C PHE A 121 3.64 -17.90 9.44
N PRO A 122 3.02 -18.57 10.44
CA PRO A 122 3.37 -19.95 10.76
C PRO A 122 3.04 -20.95 9.64
N GLN A 123 2.02 -20.70 8.80
CA GLN A 123 1.70 -21.58 7.68
C GLN A 123 2.78 -21.50 6.59
N VAL A 124 3.14 -20.29 6.15
CA VAL A 124 4.19 -20.09 5.13
C VAL A 124 5.56 -20.52 5.67
N TYR A 125 5.86 -20.24 6.95
CA TYR A 125 7.10 -20.67 7.59
C TYR A 125 7.22 -22.19 7.70
N HIS A 126 6.17 -22.89 8.14
CA HIS A 126 6.17 -24.36 8.21
C HIS A 126 6.30 -24.98 6.81
N PHE A 127 5.65 -24.41 5.80
CA PHE A 127 5.80 -24.84 4.41
C PHE A 127 7.26 -24.69 3.93
N LEU A 128 7.88 -23.54 4.17
CA LEU A 128 9.26 -23.28 3.77
C LEU A 128 10.27 -24.20 4.48
N GLN A 129 10.05 -24.49 5.77
CA GLN A 129 10.83 -25.48 6.52
C GLN A 129 10.71 -26.89 5.91
N ARG A 130 9.50 -27.33 5.53
CA ARG A 130 9.30 -28.64 4.87
C ARG A 130 10.06 -28.73 3.55
N LEU A 131 9.96 -27.70 2.69
CA LEU A 131 10.73 -27.66 1.45
C LEU A 131 12.24 -27.69 1.70
N GLY A 132 12.73 -26.90 2.65
CA GLY A 132 14.15 -26.83 2.99
C GLY A 132 14.71 -28.19 3.42
N GLN A 133 14.01 -28.89 4.32
CA GLN A 133 14.41 -30.19 4.84
C GLN A 133 14.44 -31.32 3.79
N GLN A 134 13.70 -31.19 2.68
CA GLN A 134 13.70 -32.20 1.62
C GLN A 134 14.94 -32.14 0.71
N SER A 135 15.67 -31.01 0.69
CA SER A 135 16.75 -30.78 -0.28
C SER A 135 18.07 -30.33 0.34
N PHE A 136 18.08 -29.71 1.53
CA PHE A 136 19.27 -29.09 2.12
C PHE A 136 19.31 -29.20 3.66
N ARG A 137 20.51 -29.03 4.23
CA ARG A 137 20.65 -28.75 5.67
C ARG A 137 20.16 -27.32 5.95
N PHE A 138 18.91 -27.22 6.40
CA PHE A 138 18.25 -25.94 6.65
C PHE A 138 18.79 -25.26 7.92
N PHE A 139 19.56 -24.18 7.74
CA PHE A 139 19.97 -23.26 8.80
C PHE A 139 19.32 -21.91 8.55
N ILE A 140 18.80 -21.26 9.61
CA ILE A 140 18.14 -19.96 9.50
C ILE A 140 18.78 -18.94 10.45
N THR A 141 19.21 -17.83 9.87
CA THR A 141 19.73 -16.66 10.59
C THR A 141 18.57 -15.85 11.17
N ALA A 142 18.77 -15.25 12.34
CA ALA A 142 17.77 -14.42 12.99
C ALA A 142 17.30 -13.26 12.10
N THR A 143 18.21 -12.56 11.43
CA THR A 143 17.89 -11.46 10.51
C THR A 143 16.91 -11.88 9.41
N GLU A 144 17.13 -13.05 8.81
CA GLU A 144 16.25 -13.56 7.75
C GLU A 144 14.87 -13.94 8.30
N TYR A 145 14.82 -14.58 9.47
CA TYR A 145 13.55 -14.90 10.16
C TYR A 145 12.71 -13.64 10.43
N PHE A 146 13.31 -12.59 11.02
CA PHE A 146 12.59 -11.35 11.32
C PHE A 146 12.26 -10.55 10.05
N SER A 147 13.11 -10.56 9.02
CA SER A 147 12.84 -9.94 7.72
C SER A 147 11.63 -10.59 7.05
N PHE A 148 11.64 -11.92 6.95
CA PHE A 148 10.55 -12.71 6.38
C PHE A 148 9.24 -12.52 7.16
N MET A 149 9.30 -12.56 8.50
CA MET A 149 8.14 -12.27 9.36
C MET A 149 7.60 -10.86 9.11
N THR A 150 8.46 -9.84 9.05
CA THR A 150 8.06 -8.45 8.79
C THR A 150 7.37 -8.31 7.44
N ASN A 151 7.99 -8.86 6.39
CA ASN A 151 7.49 -8.79 5.01
C ASN A 151 6.15 -9.50 4.81
N ILE A 152 5.84 -10.52 5.62
CA ILE A 152 4.52 -11.15 5.63
C ILE A 152 3.53 -10.34 6.47
N VAL A 153 3.84 -10.07 7.74
CA VAL A 153 2.87 -9.54 8.72
C VAL A 153 2.43 -8.11 8.40
N LEU A 154 3.36 -7.26 7.98
CA LEU A 154 3.11 -5.82 7.79
C LEU A 154 2.10 -5.54 6.66
N PRO A 155 2.18 -6.18 5.47
CA PRO A 155 1.14 -6.08 4.44
C PRO A 155 -0.26 -6.52 4.89
N PHE A 156 -0.41 -7.55 5.74
CA PHE A 156 -1.75 -7.93 6.24
C PHE A 156 -2.39 -6.85 7.10
N GLY A 157 -1.60 -6.11 7.90
CA GLY A 157 -2.09 -4.91 8.59
C GLY A 157 -2.76 -3.93 7.61
N PHE A 158 -2.13 -3.66 6.47
CA PHE A 158 -2.68 -2.77 5.44
C PHE A 158 -3.82 -3.39 4.61
N PHE A 159 -3.82 -4.69 4.32
CA PHE A 159 -4.94 -5.33 3.61
C PHE A 159 -6.21 -5.37 4.45
N PHE A 160 -6.09 -5.51 5.77
CA PHE A 160 -7.21 -5.41 6.68
C PHE A 160 -7.81 -4.00 6.74
N GLU A 161 -7.14 -2.95 6.25
CA GLU A 161 -7.74 -1.61 6.15
C GLU A 161 -8.76 -1.45 5.02
N LEU A 162 -8.68 -2.30 4.00
CA LEU A 162 -9.51 -2.19 2.79
C LEU A 162 -11.02 -2.07 3.08
N PRO A 163 -11.64 -2.82 4.03
CA PRO A 163 -13.06 -2.68 4.35
C PRO A 163 -13.41 -1.32 4.94
N VAL A 164 -12.54 -0.74 5.79
CA VAL A 164 -12.80 0.55 6.44
C VAL A 164 -12.60 1.69 5.45
N VAL A 165 -11.55 1.62 4.62
CA VAL A 165 -11.30 2.54 3.51
C VAL A 165 -12.45 2.51 2.49
N VAL A 166 -12.96 1.33 2.12
CA VAL A 166 -14.12 1.18 1.22
C VAL A 166 -15.38 1.81 1.79
N VAL A 167 -15.66 1.62 3.09
CA VAL A 167 -16.81 2.25 3.77
C VAL A 167 -16.67 3.78 3.77
N PHE A 168 -15.46 4.29 4.01
CA PHE A 168 -15.17 5.72 3.96
C PHE A 168 -15.37 6.32 2.55
N LEU A 169 -14.81 5.71 1.52
CA LEU A 169 -14.99 6.12 0.11
C LEU A 169 -16.46 6.03 -0.34
N THR A 170 -17.19 5.00 0.11
CA THR A 170 -18.62 4.85 -0.17
C THR A 170 -19.46 5.94 0.51
N ARG A 171 -19.04 6.42 1.69
CA ARG A 171 -19.77 7.46 2.41
C ARG A 171 -19.73 8.79 1.65
N ILE A 172 -18.53 9.21 1.23
CA ILE A 172 -18.28 10.41 0.42
C ILE A 172 -18.95 10.28 -0.96
N GLY A 173 -19.08 9.05 -1.47
CA GLY A 173 -19.76 8.74 -2.74
C GLY A 173 -18.82 8.53 -3.92
N ILE A 174 -17.50 8.44 -3.67
CA ILE A 174 -16.48 8.13 -4.67
C ILE A 174 -16.66 6.70 -5.19
N LEU A 175 -17.01 5.77 -4.30
CA LEU A 175 -17.14 4.35 -4.60
C LEU A 175 -18.57 3.87 -4.35
N THR A 176 -19.23 3.25 -5.33
CA THR A 176 -20.56 2.66 -5.12
C THR A 176 -20.49 1.13 -5.04
N PRO A 177 -21.39 0.47 -4.28
CA PRO A 177 -21.42 -1.00 -4.20
C PRO A 177 -21.65 -1.67 -5.56
N GLY A 178 -22.32 -0.98 -6.50
CA GLY A 178 -22.54 -1.48 -7.86
C GLY A 178 -21.25 -1.57 -8.67
N VAL A 179 -20.37 -0.56 -8.56
CA VAL A 179 -19.04 -0.59 -9.20
C VAL A 179 -18.19 -1.72 -8.64
N MET A 180 -18.11 -1.86 -7.31
CA MET A 180 -17.35 -2.97 -6.70
C MET A 180 -17.83 -4.34 -7.18
N ARG A 181 -19.15 -4.58 -7.23
CA ARG A 181 -19.71 -5.84 -7.75
C ARG A 181 -19.31 -6.13 -9.20
N LYS A 182 -19.24 -5.10 -10.06
CA LYS A 182 -18.77 -5.24 -11.45
C LYS A 182 -17.28 -5.57 -11.53
N PHE A 183 -16.48 -5.09 -10.58
CA PHE A 183 -15.03 -5.32 -10.52
C PHE A 183 -14.60 -6.60 -9.77
N ARG A 184 -15.52 -7.40 -9.22
CA ARG A 184 -15.24 -8.66 -8.49
C ARG A 184 -14.18 -9.55 -9.15
N ARG A 185 -14.28 -9.80 -10.47
CA ARG A 185 -13.32 -10.63 -11.22
C ARG A 185 -11.87 -10.12 -11.12
N PHE A 186 -11.69 -8.80 -11.13
CA PHE A 186 -10.37 -8.17 -11.01
C PHE A 186 -9.88 -8.16 -9.56
N ALA A 187 -10.79 -7.98 -8.60
CA ALA A 187 -10.45 -8.06 -7.18
C ALA A 187 -10.01 -9.48 -6.77
N TYR A 188 -10.71 -10.52 -7.23
CA TYR A 188 -10.31 -11.91 -6.97
C TYR A 188 -8.97 -12.25 -7.64
N PHE A 189 -8.76 -11.82 -8.89
CA PHE A 189 -7.46 -11.96 -9.54
C PHE A 189 -6.34 -11.25 -8.75
N GLY A 190 -6.58 -10.02 -8.29
CA GLY A 190 -5.65 -9.30 -7.42
C GLY A 190 -5.35 -10.03 -6.10
N CYS A 191 -6.36 -10.61 -5.45
CA CYS A 191 -6.17 -11.41 -4.22
C CYS A 191 -5.32 -12.66 -4.47
N VAL A 192 -5.53 -13.35 -5.61
CA VAL A 192 -4.72 -14.51 -6.01
C VAL A 192 -3.27 -14.11 -6.29
N VAL A 193 -3.05 -13.01 -7.02
CA VAL A 193 -1.70 -12.47 -7.31
C VAL A 193 -0.98 -12.07 -6.02
N LEU A 194 -1.66 -11.39 -5.09
CA LEU A 194 -1.10 -11.07 -3.77
C LEU A 194 -0.79 -12.33 -2.96
N GLY A 195 -1.66 -13.35 -3.01
CA GLY A 195 -1.41 -14.65 -2.38
C GLY A 195 -0.14 -15.31 -2.91
N THR A 196 0.09 -15.28 -4.22
CA THR A 196 1.28 -15.85 -4.88
C THR A 196 2.55 -15.04 -4.64
N LEU A 197 2.43 -13.73 -4.35
CA LEU A 197 3.56 -12.88 -4.00
C LEU A 197 4.05 -13.10 -2.56
N ILE A 198 3.13 -13.46 -1.65
CA ILE A 198 3.40 -13.66 -0.21
C ILE A 198 3.78 -15.10 0.11
N SER A 199 3.06 -16.06 -0.48
CA SER A 199 3.32 -17.49 -0.36
C SER A 199 3.71 -18.03 -1.72
N PRO A 200 4.78 -18.85 -1.82
CA PRO A 200 5.03 -19.64 -3.03
C PRO A 200 3.79 -20.50 -3.39
N PRO A 201 3.65 -20.92 -4.66
CA PRO A 201 2.41 -21.50 -5.20
C PRO A 201 2.17 -22.96 -4.78
N GLU A 202 2.05 -23.21 -3.48
CA GLU A 202 1.52 -24.45 -2.90
C GLU A 202 0.06 -24.24 -2.49
N LEU A 203 -0.79 -25.22 -2.79
CA LEU A 203 -2.26 -25.08 -2.73
C LEU A 203 -2.79 -24.75 -1.33
N ILE A 204 -2.33 -25.42 -0.28
CA ILE A 204 -2.84 -25.25 1.08
C ILE A 204 -2.42 -23.88 1.63
N SER A 205 -1.13 -23.56 1.51
CA SER A 205 -0.54 -22.32 2.03
C SER A 205 -1.08 -21.09 1.29
N HIS A 206 -1.19 -21.17 -0.05
CA HIS A 206 -1.76 -20.11 -0.88
C HIS A 206 -3.26 -19.90 -0.62
N LEU A 207 -4.04 -20.96 -0.45
CA LEU A 207 -5.48 -20.85 -0.16
C LEU A 207 -5.71 -20.25 1.23
N SER A 208 -4.88 -20.60 2.21
CA SER A 208 -4.91 -20.05 3.58
C SER A 208 -4.68 -18.53 3.61
N VAL A 209 -3.91 -17.98 2.67
CA VAL A 209 -3.74 -16.53 2.47
C VAL A 209 -4.89 -15.93 1.65
N THR A 210 -5.24 -16.58 0.54
CA THR A 210 -6.14 -16.00 -0.48
C THR A 210 -7.60 -15.94 -0.01
N VAL A 211 -8.08 -16.94 0.73
CA VAL A 211 -9.46 -16.97 1.26
C VAL A 211 -9.75 -15.77 2.19
N PRO A 212 -8.92 -15.45 3.19
CA PRO A 212 -9.06 -14.23 4.00
C PRO A 212 -9.11 -12.94 3.18
N LEU A 213 -8.27 -12.79 2.15
CA LEU A 213 -8.24 -11.60 1.30
C LEU A 213 -9.55 -11.45 0.49
N ILE A 214 -10.05 -12.55 -0.07
CA ILE A 214 -11.36 -12.58 -0.74
C ILE A 214 -12.50 -12.27 0.24
N LEU A 215 -12.44 -12.82 1.46
CA LEU A 215 -13.44 -12.58 2.51
C LEU A 215 -13.45 -11.11 2.96
N LEU A 216 -12.28 -10.48 3.13
CA LEU A 216 -12.16 -9.04 3.39
C LEU A 216 -12.78 -8.22 2.26
N TYR A 217 -12.56 -8.59 1.00
CA TYR A 217 -13.15 -7.90 -0.15
C TYR A 217 -14.69 -8.01 -0.17
N GLU A 218 -15.26 -9.18 0.08
CA GLU A 218 -16.71 -9.35 0.15
C GLU A 218 -17.32 -8.67 1.39
N LEU A 219 -16.63 -8.69 2.54
CA LEU A 219 -16.99 -7.90 3.72
C LEU A 219 -17.00 -6.40 3.39
N SER A 220 -16.02 -5.92 2.62
CA SER A 220 -15.97 -4.54 2.12
C SER A 220 -17.20 -4.18 1.29
N ILE A 221 -17.60 -5.05 0.34
CA ILE A 221 -18.82 -4.89 -0.46
C ILE A 221 -20.07 -4.87 0.42
N PHE A 222 -20.14 -5.76 1.41
CA PHE A 222 -21.30 -5.86 2.31
C PHE A 222 -21.46 -4.60 3.17
N LEU A 223 -20.38 -4.13 3.81
CA LEU A 223 -20.37 -2.92 4.63
C LEU A 223 -20.63 -1.65 3.78
N SER A 224 -20.08 -1.59 2.57
CA SER A 224 -20.39 -0.55 1.56
C SER A 224 -21.88 -0.54 1.23
N ALA A 225 -22.47 -1.69 0.91
CA ALA A 225 -23.89 -1.80 0.57
C ALA A 225 -24.82 -1.41 1.73
N ALA A 226 -24.49 -1.81 2.97
CA ALA A 226 -25.23 -1.41 4.17
C ALA A 226 -25.17 0.12 4.39
N THR A 227 -24.00 0.73 4.22
CA THR A 227 -23.78 2.18 4.33
C THR A 227 -24.51 2.95 3.23
N TYR A 228 -24.46 2.48 1.99
CA TYR A 228 -25.14 3.08 0.85
C TYR A 228 -26.67 3.06 0.99
N ARG A 229 -27.24 1.94 1.48
CA ARG A 229 -28.68 1.85 1.81
C ARG A 229 -29.11 2.84 2.90
N LYS A 230 -28.30 3.01 3.96
CA LYS A 230 -28.57 4.00 5.02
C LYS A 230 -28.56 5.44 4.49
N ARG A 231 -27.66 5.76 3.54
CA ARG A 231 -27.63 7.06 2.85
C ARG A 231 -28.90 7.30 2.03
N GLN A 232 -29.29 6.34 1.17
CA GLN A 232 -30.50 6.48 0.35
C GLN A 232 -31.78 6.70 1.17
N ARG A 233 -31.94 6.00 2.30
CA ARG A 233 -33.12 6.19 3.18
C ARG A 233 -33.19 7.60 3.77
N ALA A 234 -32.06 8.17 4.17
CA ALA A 234 -32.00 9.55 4.67
C ALA A 234 -32.28 10.59 3.56
N GLU A 235 -31.90 10.30 2.31
CA GLU A 235 -32.21 11.14 1.15
C GLU A 235 -33.65 10.97 0.66
N ALA A 236 -34.26 9.79 0.85
CA ALA A 236 -35.65 9.51 0.47
C ALA A 236 -36.66 10.26 1.34
N TRP A 237 -36.48 10.25 2.67
CA TRP A 237 -37.32 11.02 3.59
C TRP A 237 -37.35 12.52 3.23
N TRP A 238 -36.19 13.09 2.88
CA TRP A 238 -36.08 14.47 2.40
C TRP A 238 -36.68 14.73 1.01
N ARG A 239 -36.99 13.69 0.22
CA ARG A 239 -37.70 13.80 -1.06
C ARG A 239 -39.21 13.74 -0.90
N GLU A 240 -39.71 12.99 0.10
CA GLU A 240 -41.14 12.90 0.43
C GLU A 240 -41.65 14.21 1.06
N ASP A 241 -40.84 14.86 1.90
CA ASP A 241 -41.19 16.14 2.56
C ASP A 241 -41.10 17.38 1.65
N LYS A 242 -40.57 17.26 0.42
CA LYS A 242 -40.65 18.35 -0.55
C LYS A 242 -42.01 18.32 -1.25
N PRO A 243 -42.85 19.37 -1.16
CA PRO A 243 -44.12 19.45 -1.90
C PRO A 243 -43.84 19.69 -3.40
N VAL A 244 -43.40 18.66 -4.12
CA VAL A 244 -43.16 18.71 -5.55
C VAL A 244 -44.49 18.86 -6.28
N ALA A 245 -44.72 20.06 -6.82
CA ALA A 245 -45.62 20.36 -7.92
C ALA A 245 -47.12 20.00 -7.79
N ARG A 246 -47.64 19.62 -6.62
CA ARG A 246 -49.10 19.52 -6.40
C ARG A 246 -49.81 20.86 -6.71
N ASN A 247 -49.12 21.97 -6.45
CA ASN A 247 -49.60 23.33 -6.75
C ASN A 247 -49.47 23.68 -8.24
N VAL A 248 -48.49 23.14 -8.98
CA VAL A 248 -48.35 23.38 -10.43
C VAL A 248 -49.42 22.61 -11.20
N ARG A 249 -49.73 21.36 -10.80
CA ARG A 249 -50.85 20.63 -11.39
C ARG A 249 -52.19 21.30 -11.07
N ARG A 250 -52.36 21.87 -9.87
CA ARG A 250 -53.52 22.70 -9.52
C ARG A 250 -53.60 24.02 -10.30
N SER A 251 -52.49 24.72 -10.53
CA SER A 251 -52.52 25.98 -11.29
C SER A 251 -52.88 25.74 -12.76
N VAL A 252 -52.40 24.65 -13.37
CA VAL A 252 -52.79 24.27 -14.74
C VAL A 252 -54.27 23.87 -14.83
N THR A 253 -54.78 23.05 -13.88
CA THR A 253 -56.20 22.67 -13.91
C THR A 253 -57.14 23.84 -13.61
N ASN A 254 -56.76 24.74 -12.69
CA ASN A 254 -57.57 25.92 -12.37
C ASN A 254 -57.48 26.98 -13.50
N SER A 255 -56.35 27.08 -14.18
CA SER A 255 -56.20 27.98 -15.34
C SER A 255 -56.97 27.48 -16.56
N ALA A 256 -57.16 26.16 -16.73
CA ALA A 256 -58.03 25.60 -17.76
C ALA A 256 -59.52 25.85 -17.42
N ALA A 257 -59.92 25.58 -16.17
CA ALA A 257 -61.31 25.77 -15.73
C ALA A 257 -61.80 27.23 -15.83
N ASN A 258 -60.90 28.22 -15.70
CA ASN A 258 -61.23 29.64 -15.85
C ASN A 258 -61.23 30.14 -17.31
N ALA A 259 -60.79 29.33 -18.28
CA ALA A 259 -60.73 29.73 -19.69
C ALA A 259 -62.06 29.50 -20.44
N GLU A 260 -63.00 28.75 -19.87
CA GLU A 260 -64.28 28.36 -20.50
C GLU A 260 -65.47 29.29 -20.16
N LEU A 261 -65.23 30.44 -19.49
CA LEU A 261 -66.27 31.31 -18.91
C LEU A 261 -66.09 32.81 -19.22
N THR A 262 -65.91 33.18 -20.50
CA THR A 262 -66.07 34.58 -20.97
C THR A 262 -66.63 34.68 -22.40
N PRO A 263 -67.87 35.14 -22.62
CA PRO A 263 -68.41 35.45 -23.96
C PRO A 263 -68.12 36.90 -24.44
N GLN A 264 -67.78 37.05 -25.74
CA GLN A 264 -67.81 38.28 -26.60
C GLN A 264 -67.00 39.52 -26.16
N GLU A 265 -66.28 40.26 -27.02
CA GLU A 265 -66.69 40.88 -28.29
C GLU A 265 -65.58 40.96 -29.38
N LEU A 266 -66.00 41.18 -30.64
CA LEU A 266 -65.14 41.57 -31.78
C LEU A 266 -65.18 43.11 -31.97
N PRO A 267 -64.16 43.70 -32.63
CA PRO A 267 -64.44 44.20 -33.98
C PRO A 267 -63.33 43.91 -35.01
N ALA A 268 -63.67 44.04 -36.28
CA ALA A 268 -62.86 43.60 -37.42
C ALA A 268 -62.23 44.75 -38.23
N SER A 269 -61.06 44.50 -38.84
CA SER A 269 -60.63 45.12 -40.10
C SER A 269 -59.45 44.39 -40.76
N THR A 270 -59.69 43.75 -41.90
CA THR A 270 -58.68 43.35 -42.92
C THR A 270 -58.68 44.40 -44.05
N PRO A 271 -57.60 44.59 -44.83
CA PRO A 271 -57.13 43.68 -45.91
C PRO A 271 -55.59 43.44 -45.82
N THR A 272 -54.78 42.92 -46.76
CA THR A 272 -54.83 42.68 -48.24
C THR A 272 -53.94 41.46 -48.59
N LEU A 273 -54.05 40.91 -49.81
CA LEU A 273 -53.20 39.82 -50.36
C LEU A 273 -52.77 40.15 -51.83
N THR A 274 -51.74 39.56 -52.47
CA THR A 274 -50.92 38.40 -52.05
C THR A 274 -49.38 38.47 -52.30
N PRO A 275 -48.80 38.33 -53.53
CA PRO A 275 -47.76 37.29 -53.67
C PRO A 275 -46.45 37.62 -54.42
N GLY A 276 -45.44 36.73 -54.24
CA GLY A 276 -44.27 36.55 -55.10
C GLY A 276 -42.93 36.75 -54.39
N LEU A 277 -41.83 36.03 -54.69
CA LEU A 277 -41.62 34.96 -55.67
C LEU A 277 -40.35 34.13 -55.32
N SER A 278 -40.44 32.78 -55.39
CA SER A 278 -39.41 31.81 -55.83
C SER A 278 -38.00 31.68 -55.17
N VAL A 279 -37.75 30.49 -54.60
CA VAL A 279 -36.60 29.54 -54.83
C VAL A 279 -35.14 30.02 -54.70
N ALA A 280 -34.35 29.37 -53.81
CA ALA A 280 -33.17 28.55 -54.18
C ALA A 280 -32.35 28.04 -52.96
N VAL A 281 -32.06 26.74 -52.98
CA VAL A 281 -30.93 26.03 -52.32
C VAL A 281 -30.10 25.51 -53.52
N PRO A 282 -28.74 25.60 -53.59
CA PRO A 282 -27.92 24.67 -52.80
C PRO A 282 -26.43 25.01 -52.52
N ASP A 283 -25.84 24.09 -51.76
CA ASP A 283 -24.50 23.50 -51.90
C ASP A 283 -23.22 24.12 -51.29
N SER A 284 -22.30 23.17 -51.13
CA SER A 284 -20.97 23.17 -50.55
C SER A 284 -19.91 23.91 -51.39
N SER A 285 -18.85 24.37 -50.72
CA SER A 285 -17.47 23.90 -50.97
C SER A 285 -16.43 24.65 -50.12
N THR A 286 -15.35 23.92 -49.78
CA THR A 286 -14.11 24.43 -49.20
C THR A 286 -13.34 25.29 -50.21
N PRO A 287 -12.39 26.13 -49.76
CA PRO A 287 -11.15 26.29 -50.52
C PRO A 287 -9.89 25.93 -49.71
N LEU A 288 -9.05 25.08 -50.32
CA LEU A 288 -7.61 24.97 -50.08
C LEU A 288 -6.89 25.62 -51.26
N ILE A 289 -5.99 26.58 -51.02
CA ILE A 289 -4.82 26.94 -51.86
C ILE A 289 -3.79 27.51 -50.86
N ASP A 290 -2.54 27.08 -50.64
CA ASP A 290 -1.50 26.33 -51.41
C ASP A 290 -0.33 27.24 -51.86
N LYS A 291 0.86 26.62 -52.00
CA LYS A 291 2.13 27.08 -52.60
C LYS A 291 3.15 27.79 -51.69
N ASP A 292 4.31 27.19 -51.39
CA ASP A 292 5.45 26.73 -52.25
C ASP A 292 6.44 27.89 -52.54
N ALA A 293 7.76 27.71 -52.57
CA ALA A 293 8.63 26.54 -52.32
C ALA A 293 10.11 26.97 -52.14
N ALA A 294 10.98 25.95 -52.01
CA ALA A 294 12.44 25.94 -52.25
C ALA A 294 13.36 26.55 -51.17
N ARG A 295 14.65 26.18 -51.08
CA ARG A 295 15.44 24.93 -51.20
C ARG A 295 16.92 25.35 -51.08
N GLU A 296 17.74 24.49 -50.50
CA GLU A 296 19.20 24.33 -50.77
C GLU A 296 20.25 25.38 -50.30
N SER A 297 21.08 24.89 -49.35
CA SER A 297 22.56 24.91 -49.29
C SER A 297 23.41 26.18 -49.48
N GLY A 298 24.38 26.37 -48.56
CA GLY A 298 25.77 26.70 -48.98
C GLY A 298 26.62 27.70 -48.16
N VAL A 299 27.41 27.18 -47.21
CA VAL A 299 28.85 27.48 -46.98
C VAL A 299 29.36 28.90 -46.57
N SER A 300 30.29 28.88 -45.60
CA SER A 300 31.37 29.85 -45.25
C SER A 300 31.13 31.14 -44.43
N GLY A 301 31.85 31.23 -43.30
CA GLY A 301 32.91 32.25 -43.16
C GLY A 301 33.01 33.05 -41.84
N GLN A 302 34.04 32.76 -41.01
CA GLN A 302 34.70 33.61 -39.98
C GLN A 302 33.86 34.28 -38.84
N GLY A 303 34.29 34.37 -37.58
CA GLY A 303 35.47 33.83 -36.87
C GLY A 303 35.78 34.56 -35.54
N ALA A 304 36.61 33.96 -34.66
CA ALA A 304 37.23 34.51 -33.43
C ALA A 304 36.33 34.78 -32.19
N ASN A 305 36.74 34.57 -30.92
CA ASN A 305 37.86 33.82 -30.29
C ASN A 305 37.58 33.70 -28.75
N GLY A 306 38.07 32.66 -28.03
CA GLY A 306 37.97 32.63 -26.55
C GLY A 306 38.11 31.30 -25.78
N SER A 307 39.33 30.75 -25.69
CA SER A 307 39.91 29.98 -24.55
C SER A 307 39.22 28.74 -23.95
N GLU A 308 39.80 27.55 -24.17
CA GLU A 308 39.73 26.36 -23.30
C GLU A 308 40.93 26.29 -22.33
N PRO A 309 40.82 25.53 -21.22
CA PRO A 309 41.96 24.73 -20.76
C PRO A 309 41.63 23.28 -20.35
N ASP A 310 42.61 22.42 -20.62
CA ASP A 310 42.92 21.05 -20.16
C ASP A 310 41.95 20.22 -19.31
N SER A 311 41.81 18.95 -19.73
CA SER A 311 41.21 17.86 -18.94
C SER A 311 41.93 16.51 -19.16
N LEU A 312 43.17 16.39 -18.66
CA LEU A 312 43.93 15.12 -18.70
C LEU A 312 44.46 14.64 -17.33
N ASP A 313 44.62 15.51 -16.33
CA ASP A 313 45.22 15.13 -15.02
C ASP A 313 44.31 14.29 -14.10
N ALA A 314 43.01 14.19 -14.40
CA ALA A 314 42.05 13.53 -13.52
C ALA A 314 42.08 11.99 -13.58
N ALA A 315 42.58 11.40 -14.67
CA ALA A 315 42.55 9.94 -14.87
C ALA A 315 43.72 9.19 -14.18
N GLU A 316 44.87 9.85 -14.04
CA GLU A 316 46.08 9.23 -13.52
C GLU A 316 46.04 9.09 -11.98
N SER A 317 45.49 10.10 -11.28
CA SER A 317 45.37 10.10 -9.81
C SER A 317 44.44 9.01 -9.25
N VAL A 318 43.36 8.67 -9.97
CA VAL A 318 42.44 7.60 -9.58
C VAL A 318 43.11 6.22 -9.73
N THR A 319 43.89 6.02 -10.80
CA THR A 319 44.53 4.74 -11.11
C THR A 319 45.63 4.40 -10.08
N ALA A 320 46.48 5.37 -9.73
CA ALA A 320 47.53 5.20 -8.71
C ALA A 320 46.96 4.91 -7.29
N THR A 321 45.73 5.34 -7.02
CA THR A 321 45.06 5.08 -5.73
C THR A 321 44.62 3.61 -5.61
N PHE A 322 44.25 2.94 -6.70
CA PHE A 322 43.83 1.53 -6.68
C PHE A 322 45.01 0.56 -6.49
N ASP A 323 46.12 0.74 -7.20
CA ASP A 323 47.33 -0.10 -7.06
C ASP A 323 47.88 -0.10 -5.61
N THR A 324 47.76 1.05 -4.92
CA THR A 324 48.17 1.19 -3.51
C THR A 324 47.30 0.34 -2.58
N ILE A 325 46.02 0.16 -2.90
CA ILE A 325 45.08 -0.63 -2.09
C ILE A 325 45.33 -2.13 -2.26
N ASP A 326 45.47 -2.62 -3.50
CA ASP A 326 45.71 -4.05 -3.76
C ASP A 326 47.05 -4.53 -3.18
N THR A 327 48.09 -3.68 -3.24
CA THR A 327 49.38 -3.96 -2.60
C THR A 327 49.26 -4.09 -1.07
N HIS A 328 48.36 -3.31 -0.45
CA HIS A 328 48.14 -3.38 0.99
C HIS A 328 47.31 -4.61 1.39
N VAL A 329 46.30 -4.98 0.60
CA VAL A 329 45.48 -6.19 0.81
C VAL A 329 46.33 -7.47 0.70
N ALA A 330 47.25 -7.54 -0.27
CA ALA A 330 48.20 -8.66 -0.38
C ALA A 330 49.06 -8.81 0.89
N SER A 331 49.59 -7.71 1.42
CA SER A 331 50.45 -7.73 2.62
C SER A 331 49.75 -8.16 3.92
N VAL A 332 48.41 -8.08 3.98
CA VAL A 332 47.61 -8.50 5.15
C VAL A 332 47.29 -9.99 5.10
N ASN A 333 47.21 -10.60 3.92
CA ASN A 333 46.80 -12.00 3.76
C ASN A 333 47.91 -13.01 4.10
N ASP A 334 49.19 -12.64 3.97
CA ASP A 334 50.35 -13.48 4.32
C ASP A 334 50.55 -13.65 5.85
N GLY A 335 49.78 -12.94 6.68
CA GLY A 335 49.91 -12.94 8.15
C GLY A 335 49.08 -14.00 8.90
N ILE A 336 48.29 -14.82 8.22
CA ILE A 336 47.41 -15.81 8.87
C ILE A 336 48.12 -17.17 8.91
N ASP A 337 48.79 -17.45 10.04
CA ASP A 337 49.47 -18.73 10.26
C ASP A 337 48.44 -19.87 10.49
N HIS A 338 48.06 -20.53 9.39
CA HIS A 338 47.05 -21.58 9.36
C HIS A 338 47.35 -22.74 10.33
N ALA A 339 48.61 -22.99 10.67
CA ALA A 339 48.99 -24.06 11.60
C ALA A 339 48.46 -23.82 13.03
N GLN A 340 48.33 -22.55 13.44
CA GLN A 340 47.86 -22.21 14.79
C GLN A 340 46.34 -22.36 14.92
N ILE A 341 45.59 -22.16 13.82
CA ILE A 341 44.13 -22.36 13.79
C ILE A 341 43.79 -23.86 13.91
N GLU A 342 44.55 -24.75 13.25
CA GLU A 342 44.34 -26.19 13.35
C GLU A 342 44.63 -26.74 14.75
N GLN A 343 45.65 -26.23 15.45
CA GLN A 343 45.93 -26.62 16.85
C GLN A 343 44.82 -26.20 17.81
N GLU A 344 44.34 -24.95 17.73
CA GLU A 344 43.22 -24.45 18.55
C GLU A 344 41.94 -25.27 18.29
N MET A 345 41.62 -25.59 17.02
CA MET A 345 40.46 -26.42 16.67
C MET A 345 40.57 -27.86 17.21
N ALA A 346 41.75 -28.47 17.12
CA ALA A 346 41.96 -29.83 17.63
C ALA A 346 41.80 -29.91 19.15
N VAL A 347 42.37 -28.95 19.89
CA VAL A 347 42.22 -28.84 21.35
C VAL A 347 40.76 -28.59 21.74
N PHE A 348 40.05 -27.73 21.00
CA PHE A 348 38.63 -27.47 21.24
C PHE A 348 37.76 -28.71 21.02
N LEU A 349 38.00 -29.49 19.96
CA LEU A 349 37.25 -30.71 19.64
C LEU A 349 37.48 -31.83 20.65
N VAL A 350 38.73 -32.06 21.08
CA VAL A 350 39.03 -33.07 22.12
C VAL A 350 38.32 -32.73 23.42
N LYS A 351 38.38 -31.47 23.86
CA LYS A 351 37.75 -31.00 25.10
C LYS A 351 36.22 -31.18 25.12
N HIS A 352 35.54 -30.97 23.99
CA HIS A 352 34.08 -31.14 23.91
C HIS A 352 33.62 -32.59 23.66
N LEU A 353 34.50 -33.47 23.18
CA LEU A 353 34.19 -34.90 23.03
C LEU A 353 34.26 -35.65 24.37
N GLU A 354 35.14 -35.27 25.29
CA GLU A 354 35.19 -35.86 26.63
C GLU A 354 33.94 -35.54 27.47
N GLU A 355 33.38 -34.31 27.36
CA GLU A 355 32.16 -33.92 28.08
C GLU A 355 30.90 -34.64 27.55
N GLY A 356 30.88 -35.05 26.27
CA GLY A 356 29.77 -35.78 25.66
C GLY A 356 29.53 -37.19 26.23
N ALA A 357 30.57 -37.84 26.76
CA ALA A 357 30.49 -39.20 27.29
C ALA A 357 29.75 -39.30 28.64
N ALA A 358 29.47 -38.18 29.30
CA ALA A 358 28.89 -38.16 30.65
C ALA A 358 27.34 -38.21 30.69
N PHE A 359 26.64 -38.14 29.55
CA PHE A 359 25.18 -37.94 29.54
C PHE A 359 24.33 -39.23 29.57
N GLU A 360 24.87 -40.40 29.18
CA GLU A 360 24.10 -41.65 29.09
C GLU A 360 24.25 -42.60 30.29
N ARG A 361 23.83 -42.17 31.48
CA ARG A 361 23.38 -43.09 32.56
C ARG A 361 22.20 -42.52 33.35
N ARG A 362 20.99 -42.53 32.76
CA ARG A 362 19.74 -42.52 33.52
C ARG A 362 19.08 -43.90 33.48
N PRO A 363 18.84 -44.57 34.63
CA PRO A 363 18.17 -45.86 34.66
C PRO A 363 16.66 -45.67 34.46
N GLY A 364 16.04 -46.45 33.56
CA GLY A 364 14.57 -46.40 33.44
C GLY A 364 13.90 -47.07 32.24
N ILE A 365 14.61 -47.41 31.17
CA ILE A 365 13.99 -47.98 29.96
C ILE A 365 14.55 -49.38 29.68
N LYS A 366 13.73 -50.40 29.91
CA LYS A 366 13.95 -51.74 29.35
C LYS A 366 13.48 -51.75 27.90
N LEU A 367 14.40 -51.87 26.97
CA LEU A 367 14.09 -52.34 25.62
C LEU A 367 14.31 -53.85 25.61
N ASP A 368 13.20 -54.58 25.49
CA ASP A 368 13.21 -56.03 25.23
C ASP A 368 13.55 -56.23 23.74
N VAL A 369 14.75 -56.73 23.47
CA VAL A 369 15.21 -57.06 22.12
C VAL A 369 15.15 -58.56 21.98
N ARG A 370 14.19 -59.04 21.20
CA ARG A 370 14.03 -60.46 20.89
C ARG A 370 14.21 -60.66 19.39
N GLU A 371 15.39 -61.18 19.06
CA GLU A 371 15.86 -61.87 17.83
C GLU A 371 15.32 -61.38 16.47
#